data_AF-A0A7X4DTV8-F1
#
_entry.id   AF-A0A7X4DTV8-F1
#
_cell.length_a   1.000
_cell.length_b   1.000
_cell.length_c   1.000
_cell.angle_alpha   90.00
_cell.angle_beta   90.00
_cell.angle_gamma   90.00
#
_symmetry.space_group_name_H-M   'P 1'
#
loop_
_entity.id
_entity.type
_entity.pdbx_description
1 polymer ?
#
loop_
_entity_poly.entity_id
_entity_poly.type
_entity_poly.pdbx_seq_one_letter_code
_entity_poly.pdbx_strand_id
1 'polypeptide(L)'
;FITGLRLQSGQRVMGDLFIDCTGFRGLLIGMALNVGFDDYGDCLPCDSAIAVPSAASGPLHPYTRATAHEAGWQWRIPLQHRVGNGMVFSSRHWSDDEARARLLDNVQGTVLAEPRLIRFRAGQRRRHWHRNCVALGLASGFMEPLESTSIHLVQRGITRLVQMFPDKGIREPAVAEFNASMQDEIDSIRDFLVFHYHVTGRSDTPFWRQCRTMDIPDSLTHRIQLFRQTGRIAWNPGELFGTTFWVQLMLGQGLIPEQHHPVVNAMSKDELGKFLADIHRQVEEQVDRLPDHQQFIDGYCKAPPV
;
A
#
# COMPACT_ATOMS: atom_id res chain seq x y z
N PHE A 1 27.51 -1.54 16.72
CA PHE A 1 27.69 -0.71 15.52
C PHE A 1 28.23 -1.59 14.40
N ILE A 2 27.92 -1.27 13.15
CA ILE A 2 28.53 -1.90 11.97
C ILE A 2 29.80 -1.11 11.66
N THR A 3 30.94 -1.79 11.48
CA THR A 3 32.22 -1.12 11.17
C THR A 3 32.60 -1.23 9.70
N GLY A 4 32.09 -2.24 9.00
CA GLY A 4 32.31 -2.43 7.57
C GLY A 4 31.64 -3.70 7.05
N LEU A 5 31.53 -3.80 5.73
CA LEU A 5 31.02 -4.97 5.02
C LEU A 5 32.18 -5.76 4.43
N ARG A 6 32.17 -7.08 4.56
CA ARG A 6 33.11 -7.96 3.86
C ARG A 6 32.45 -8.48 2.60
N LEU A 7 32.99 -8.10 1.45
CA LEU A 7 32.51 -8.56 0.14
C LEU A 7 33.00 -9.99 -0.14
N GLN A 8 32.39 -10.66 -1.12
CA GLN A 8 32.82 -12.00 -1.55
C GLN A 8 34.28 -12.00 -2.05
N SER A 9 34.77 -10.89 -2.61
CA SER A 9 36.17 -10.69 -3.00
C SER A 9 37.15 -10.65 -1.81
N GLY A 10 36.65 -10.62 -0.57
CA GLY A 10 37.46 -10.42 0.64
C GLY A 10 37.71 -8.94 0.96
N GLN A 11 37.41 -8.01 0.05
CA GLN A 11 37.51 -6.58 0.30
C GLN A 11 36.61 -6.17 1.48
N ARG A 12 37.13 -5.32 2.36
CA ARG A 12 36.37 -4.70 3.44
C ARG A 12 36.00 -3.27 3.08
N VAL A 13 34.71 -2.97 3.02
CA VAL A 13 34.16 -1.64 2.79
C VAL A 13 33.81 -1.04 4.15
N MET A 14 34.56 -0.04 4.58
CA MET A 14 34.31 0.69 5.83
C MET A 14 33.24 1.77 5.62
N GLY A 15 32.57 2.18 6.70
CA GLY A 15 31.59 3.27 6.64
C GLY A 15 31.11 3.68 8.02
N ASP A 16 30.64 4.93 8.11
CA ASP A 16 30.12 5.50 9.36
C ASP A 16 28.62 5.27 9.50
N LEU A 17 27.87 5.30 8.39
CA LEU A 17 26.44 5.02 8.29
C LEU A 17 26.18 3.96 7.21
N PHE A 18 25.35 2.96 7.51
CA PHE A 18 24.96 1.91 6.58
C PHE A 18 23.47 1.96 6.29
N ILE A 19 23.11 1.90 5.01
CA ILE A 19 21.71 1.84 4.57
C ILE A 19 21.39 0.41 4.17
N ASP A 20 20.51 -0.25 4.91
CA ASP A 20 20.08 -1.61 4.60
C ASP A 20 18.97 -1.59 3.55
N CYS A 21 19.36 -1.89 2.31
CA CYS A 21 18.46 -2.09 1.17
C CYS A 21 18.48 -3.55 0.70
N THR A 22 18.83 -4.51 1.57
CA THR A 22 19.07 -5.92 1.17
C THR A 22 17.80 -6.76 0.97
N GLY A 23 16.66 -6.10 0.83
CA GLY A 23 15.36 -6.74 0.66
C GLY A 23 14.85 -7.41 1.95
N PHE A 24 13.96 -8.39 1.81
CA PHE A 24 13.39 -9.16 2.93
C PHE A 24 14.44 -9.81 3.86
N ARG A 25 15.68 -9.97 3.38
CA ARG A 25 16.77 -10.52 4.19
C ARG A 25 17.09 -9.65 5.40
N GLY A 26 16.99 -8.32 5.27
CA GLY A 26 17.37 -7.38 6.32
C GLY A 26 18.75 -7.72 6.91
N LEU A 27 19.74 -7.92 6.05
CA LEU A 27 21.04 -8.47 6.40
C LEU A 27 21.75 -7.66 7.49
N LEU A 28 21.57 -6.34 7.49
CA LEU A 28 22.25 -5.45 8.44
C LEU A 28 21.36 -5.20 9.64
N ILE A 29 20.14 -4.70 9.43
CA ILE A 29 19.24 -4.28 10.52
C ILE A 29 18.71 -5.49 11.31
N GLY A 30 18.36 -6.56 10.60
CA GLY A 30 17.77 -7.77 11.16
C GLY A 30 18.84 -8.76 11.59
N MET A 31 19.66 -9.24 10.65
CA MET A 31 20.59 -10.33 10.94
C MET A 31 21.83 -9.89 11.74
N ALA A 32 22.44 -8.75 11.40
CA ALA A 32 23.67 -8.30 12.09
C ALA A 32 23.37 -7.52 13.38
N LEU A 33 22.30 -6.71 13.39
CA LEU A 33 21.95 -5.86 14.53
C LEU A 33 20.80 -6.40 15.41
N ASN A 34 20.17 -7.51 15.01
CA ASN A 34 19.11 -8.19 15.77
C ASN A 34 17.91 -7.28 16.12
N VAL A 35 17.57 -6.33 15.23
CA VAL A 35 16.34 -5.56 15.41
C VAL A 35 15.14 -6.45 15.13
N GLY A 36 14.25 -6.54 16.12
CA GLY A 36 13.01 -7.33 16.06
C GLY A 36 12.06 -6.89 14.96
N PHE A 37 11.05 -7.72 14.72
CA PHE A 37 10.03 -7.52 13.69
C PHE A 37 8.65 -7.72 14.32
N ASP A 38 7.76 -6.76 14.11
CA ASP A 38 6.37 -6.81 14.53
C ASP A 38 5.53 -7.34 13.37
N ASP A 39 4.81 -8.43 13.65
CA ASP A 39 4.01 -9.16 12.68
C ASP A 39 2.60 -8.56 12.62
N TYR A 40 2.08 -8.38 11.40
CA TYR A 40 0.72 -7.93 11.16
C TYR A 40 -0.17 -9.04 10.60
N GLY A 41 0.31 -10.28 10.51
CA GLY A 41 -0.40 -11.42 9.92
C GLY A 41 -1.78 -11.72 10.55
N ASP A 42 -2.04 -11.25 11.76
CA ASP A 42 -3.34 -11.42 12.43
C ASP A 42 -4.44 -10.51 11.82
N CYS A 43 -4.06 -9.34 11.26
CA CYS A 43 -4.98 -8.39 10.64
C CYS A 43 -4.75 -8.17 9.13
N LEU A 44 -3.60 -8.63 8.61
CA LEU A 44 -3.26 -8.67 7.17
C LEU A 44 -2.92 -10.13 6.80
N PRO A 45 -3.93 -10.94 6.43
CA PRO A 45 -3.80 -12.40 6.38
C PRO A 45 -3.05 -12.96 5.16
N CYS A 46 -2.75 -12.11 4.17
CA CYS A 46 -2.00 -12.52 2.99
C CYS A 46 -0.49 -12.56 3.28
N ASP A 47 0.17 -13.60 2.77
CA ASP A 47 1.59 -13.90 3.00
C ASP A 47 2.33 -14.31 1.71
N SER A 48 1.60 -14.35 0.60
CA SER A 48 2.08 -14.93 -0.65
C SER A 48 1.58 -14.13 -1.83
N ALA A 49 2.40 -14.04 -2.87
CA ALA A 49 2.02 -13.47 -4.15
C ALA A 49 2.58 -14.26 -5.32
N ILE A 50 1.83 -14.34 -6.42
CA ILE A 50 2.33 -14.83 -7.71
C ILE A 50 2.26 -13.68 -8.70
N ALA A 51 3.38 -13.36 -9.35
CA ALA A 51 3.46 -12.26 -10.32
C ALA A 51 3.80 -12.80 -11.72
N VAL A 52 3.12 -12.27 -12.75
CA VAL A 52 3.34 -12.66 -14.14
C VAL A 52 3.10 -11.48 -15.11
N PRO A 53 4.02 -11.21 -16.04
CA PRO A 53 3.78 -10.25 -17.12
C PRO A 53 2.93 -10.87 -18.23
N SER A 54 2.06 -10.07 -18.85
CA SER A 54 1.35 -10.43 -20.08
C SER A 54 1.49 -9.35 -21.15
N ALA A 55 1.29 -9.74 -22.41
CA ALA A 55 1.13 -8.81 -23.51
C ALA A 55 -0.07 -7.89 -23.24
N ALA A 56 0.01 -6.64 -23.70
CA ALA A 56 -1.13 -5.73 -23.61
C ALA A 56 -2.30 -6.29 -24.44
N SER A 57 -3.49 -6.26 -23.84
CA SER A 57 -4.75 -6.68 -24.47
C SER A 57 -5.77 -5.57 -24.28
N GLY A 58 -6.05 -4.82 -25.34
CA GLY A 58 -6.98 -3.70 -25.32
C GLY A 58 -6.38 -2.38 -24.82
N PRO A 59 -7.23 -1.38 -24.52
CA PRO A 59 -6.78 -0.03 -24.19
C PRO A 59 -6.03 0.07 -22.87
N LEU A 60 -5.14 1.06 -22.79
CA LEU A 60 -4.36 1.37 -21.59
C LEU A 60 -5.20 2.20 -20.61
N HIS A 61 -5.75 1.57 -19.58
CA HIS A 61 -6.54 2.27 -18.57
C HIS A 61 -5.66 3.09 -17.60
N PRO A 62 -6.08 4.29 -17.17
CA PRO A 62 -5.31 5.17 -16.28
C PRO A 62 -5.49 4.82 -14.79
N TYR A 63 -5.61 3.53 -14.46
CA TYR A 63 -5.79 3.06 -13.08
C TYR A 63 -5.18 1.67 -12.88
N THR A 64 -4.75 1.39 -11.64
CA THR A 64 -4.50 0.03 -11.18
C THR A 64 -5.82 -0.63 -10.84
N ARG A 65 -6.03 -1.87 -11.25
CA ARG A 65 -7.18 -2.66 -10.83
C ARG A 65 -6.79 -3.61 -9.72
N ALA A 66 -7.47 -3.55 -8.58
CA ALA A 66 -7.42 -4.54 -7.52
C ALA A 66 -8.76 -5.29 -7.49
N THR A 67 -8.74 -6.60 -7.76
CA THR A 67 -9.94 -7.44 -7.82
C THR A 67 -9.92 -8.43 -6.66
N ALA A 68 -10.90 -8.36 -5.77
CA ALA A 68 -11.04 -9.28 -4.65
C ALA A 68 -11.45 -10.70 -5.11
N HIS A 69 -10.80 -11.72 -4.57
CA HIS A 69 -11.03 -13.14 -4.85
C HIS A 69 -11.37 -13.91 -3.57
N GLU A 70 -11.53 -15.23 -3.66
CA GLU A 70 -11.99 -16.11 -2.59
C GLU A 70 -11.05 -16.14 -1.37
N ALA A 71 -9.74 -15.97 -1.56
CA ALA A 71 -8.72 -16.02 -0.51
C ALA A 71 -7.58 -15.00 -0.68
N GLY A 72 -7.91 -13.85 -1.28
CA GLY A 72 -6.93 -12.84 -1.65
C GLY A 72 -7.47 -11.86 -2.66
N TRP A 73 -6.59 -11.27 -3.46
CA TRP A 73 -6.95 -10.33 -4.52
C TRP A 73 -5.90 -10.29 -5.63
N GLN A 74 -6.30 -9.83 -6.81
CA GLN A 74 -5.47 -9.75 -8.00
C GLN A 74 -5.22 -8.29 -8.38
N TRP A 75 -3.95 -7.94 -8.64
CA TRP A 75 -3.61 -6.68 -9.28
C TRP A 75 -3.51 -6.83 -10.80
N ARG A 76 -3.84 -5.74 -11.49
CA ARG A 76 -3.50 -5.52 -12.91
C ARG A 76 -2.98 -4.10 -13.08
N ILE A 77 -1.72 -4.00 -13.51
CA ILE A 77 -0.99 -2.74 -13.67
C ILE A 77 -0.59 -2.57 -15.15
N PRO A 78 -1.26 -1.69 -15.89
CA PRO A 78 -0.91 -1.44 -17.29
C PRO A 78 0.40 -0.62 -17.40
N LEU A 79 1.32 -1.07 -18.26
CA LEU A 79 2.51 -0.33 -18.70
C LEU A 79 2.44 -0.12 -20.22
N GLN A 80 3.31 0.73 -20.77
CA GLN A 80 3.25 1.10 -22.20
C GLN A 80 3.36 -0.09 -23.17
N HIS A 81 4.10 -1.16 -22.80
CA HIS A 81 4.37 -2.31 -23.70
C HIS A 81 3.93 -3.67 -23.13
N ARG A 82 3.47 -3.72 -21.88
CA ARG A 82 3.05 -4.96 -21.20
C ARG A 82 2.12 -4.66 -20.04
N VAL A 83 1.49 -5.70 -19.49
CA VAL A 83 0.69 -5.60 -18.28
C VAL A 83 1.33 -6.43 -17.18
N GLY A 84 1.51 -5.84 -16.00
CA GLY A 84 1.88 -6.57 -14.79
C GLY A 84 0.64 -7.13 -14.13
N ASN A 85 0.59 -8.45 -13.94
CA ASN A 85 -0.50 -9.13 -13.24
C ASN A 85 0.07 -9.83 -12.00
N GLY A 86 -0.75 -9.98 -10.97
CA GLY A 86 -0.41 -10.89 -9.90
C GLY A 86 -1.52 -11.09 -8.90
N MET A 87 -1.44 -12.22 -8.19
CA MET A 87 -2.39 -12.64 -7.18
C MET A 87 -1.71 -12.58 -5.82
N VAL A 88 -2.24 -11.77 -4.90
CA VAL A 88 -1.88 -11.77 -3.49
C VAL A 88 -2.87 -12.68 -2.76
N PHE A 89 -2.40 -13.60 -1.93
CA PHE A 89 -3.25 -14.59 -1.29
C PHE A 89 -2.72 -15.03 0.08
N SER A 90 -3.62 -15.65 0.85
CA SER A 90 -3.31 -16.27 2.13
C SER A 90 -3.00 -17.76 1.93
N SER A 91 -1.78 -18.19 2.24
CA SER A 91 -1.37 -19.60 2.14
C SER A 91 -2.17 -20.55 3.08
N ARG A 92 -2.85 -19.99 4.09
CA ARG A 92 -3.77 -20.73 4.97
C ARG A 92 -5.08 -21.12 4.27
N HIS A 93 -5.41 -20.49 3.16
CA HIS A 93 -6.71 -20.60 2.48
C HIS A 93 -6.61 -21.08 1.03
N TRP A 94 -5.48 -20.81 0.36
CA TRP A 94 -5.16 -21.31 -0.97
C TRP A 94 -3.77 -21.92 -1.01
N SER A 95 -3.64 -23.01 -1.76
CA SER A 95 -2.36 -23.51 -2.23
C SER A 95 -1.78 -22.61 -3.34
N ASP A 96 -0.48 -22.74 -3.56
CA ASP A 96 0.20 -22.01 -4.65
C ASP A 96 -0.39 -22.37 -6.02
N ASP A 97 -0.78 -23.63 -6.23
CA ASP A 97 -1.33 -24.11 -7.49
C ASP A 97 -2.73 -23.56 -7.75
N GLU A 98 -3.59 -23.47 -6.73
CA GLU A 98 -4.91 -22.84 -6.83
C GLU A 98 -4.78 -21.35 -7.17
N ALA A 99 -3.91 -20.63 -6.46
CA ALA A 99 -3.67 -19.21 -6.71
C ALA A 99 -3.07 -18.98 -8.11
N ARG A 100 -2.15 -19.86 -8.56
CA ARG A 100 -1.55 -19.81 -9.90
C ARG A 100 -2.60 -20.03 -10.98
N ALA A 101 -3.40 -21.08 -10.86
CA ALA A 101 -4.45 -21.40 -11.82
C ALA A 101 -5.44 -20.23 -11.93
N ARG A 102 -5.91 -19.72 -10.79
CA ARG A 102 -6.85 -18.59 -10.77
C ARG A 102 -6.26 -17.33 -11.40
N LEU A 103 -4.99 -17.01 -11.14
CA LEU A 103 -4.32 -15.88 -11.77
C LEU A 103 -4.30 -16.04 -13.30
N LEU A 104 -3.85 -17.21 -13.79
CA LEU A 104 -3.69 -17.46 -15.21
C LEU A 104 -5.02 -17.44 -15.97
N ASP A 105 -6.09 -17.96 -15.38
CA ASP A 105 -7.44 -17.91 -15.96
C ASP A 105 -7.95 -16.47 -16.15
N ASN A 106 -7.49 -15.53 -15.32
CA ASN A 106 -7.90 -14.12 -15.36
C ASN A 106 -6.95 -13.23 -16.16
N VAL A 107 -5.77 -13.72 -16.57
CA VAL A 107 -4.82 -12.92 -17.37
C VAL A 107 -5.39 -12.71 -18.75
N GLN A 108 -5.45 -11.44 -19.16
CA GLN A 108 -5.78 -11.07 -20.52
C GLN A 108 -4.48 -10.90 -21.33
N GLY A 109 -4.47 -11.45 -22.54
CA GLY A 109 -3.29 -11.47 -23.41
C GLY A 109 -2.33 -12.63 -23.12
N THR A 110 -1.33 -12.78 -23.97
CA THR A 110 -0.33 -13.86 -23.86
C THR A 110 0.59 -13.62 -22.67
N VAL A 111 0.76 -14.63 -21.82
CA VAL A 111 1.75 -14.63 -20.74
C VAL A 111 3.16 -14.56 -21.32
N LEU A 112 4.01 -13.67 -20.79
CA LEU A 112 5.33 -13.37 -21.33
C LEU A 112 6.49 -14.02 -20.56
N ALA A 113 6.24 -14.59 -19.38
CA ALA A 113 7.24 -15.26 -18.56
C ALA A 113 6.58 -16.25 -17.59
N GLU A 114 7.38 -17.13 -17.00
CA GLU A 114 6.90 -18.02 -15.93
C GLU A 114 6.40 -17.23 -14.71
N PRO A 115 5.22 -17.56 -14.14
CA PRO A 115 4.74 -16.96 -12.92
C PRO A 115 5.72 -17.14 -11.76
N ARG A 116 6.07 -16.04 -11.11
CA ARG A 116 7.02 -16.03 -9.98
C ARG A 116 6.27 -16.01 -8.66
N LEU A 117 6.45 -17.05 -7.86
CA LEU A 117 6.01 -17.08 -6.46
C LEU A 117 6.92 -16.20 -5.58
N ILE A 118 6.30 -15.42 -4.72
CA ILE A 118 6.93 -14.51 -3.75
C ILE A 118 6.29 -14.79 -2.41
N ARG A 119 7.11 -15.12 -1.41
CA ARG A 119 6.67 -15.22 0.00
C ARG A 119 7.04 -13.94 0.71
N PHE A 120 6.15 -13.46 1.55
CA PHE A 120 6.37 -12.28 2.37
C PHE A 120 5.72 -12.44 3.74
N ARG A 121 6.08 -11.54 4.65
CA ARG A 121 5.49 -11.43 5.98
C ARG A 121 5.04 -9.99 6.14
N ALA A 122 3.73 -9.78 6.35
CA ALA A 122 3.19 -8.46 6.63
C ALA A 122 3.71 -7.96 7.99
N GLY A 123 4.27 -6.76 8.03
CA GLY A 123 4.86 -6.23 9.27
C GLY A 123 5.99 -5.25 9.03
N GLN A 124 6.61 -4.82 10.13
CA GLN A 124 7.75 -3.90 10.10
C GLN A 124 8.80 -4.23 11.16
N ARG A 125 9.99 -3.66 10.99
CA ARG A 125 11.04 -3.67 12.02
C ARG A 125 10.62 -2.75 13.16
N ARG A 126 10.88 -3.18 14.40
CA ARG A 126 10.65 -2.38 15.62
C ARG A 126 11.39 -1.04 15.62
N ARG A 127 12.47 -0.95 14.85
CA ARG A 127 13.21 0.28 14.59
C ARG A 127 13.71 0.27 13.15
N HIS A 128 13.46 1.35 12.43
CA HIS A 128 13.97 1.56 11.09
C HIS A 128 15.38 2.16 11.11
N TRP A 129 15.70 2.97 12.12
CA TRP A 129 17.05 3.44 12.40
C TRP A 129 17.52 2.85 13.73
N HIS A 130 18.58 2.04 13.70
CA HIS A 130 19.22 1.51 14.90
C HIS A 130 20.74 1.65 14.83
N ARG A 131 21.33 2.34 15.83
CA ARG A 131 22.76 2.67 15.86
C ARG A 131 23.16 3.38 14.56
N ASN A 132 24.12 2.84 13.82
CA ASN A 132 24.55 3.37 12.53
C ASN A 132 24.00 2.62 11.31
N CYS A 133 22.80 2.05 11.44
CA CYS A 133 22.09 1.42 10.34
C CYS A 133 20.69 1.99 10.18
N VAL A 134 20.33 2.33 8.94
CA VAL A 134 18.97 2.72 8.55
C VAL A 134 18.45 1.70 7.55
N ALA A 135 17.35 1.05 7.86
CA ALA A 135 16.67 0.13 6.96
C ALA A 135 15.68 0.87 6.07
N LEU A 136 15.68 0.56 4.78
CA LEU A 136 14.75 1.10 3.81
C LEU A 136 14.15 -0.02 2.94
N GLY A 137 12.90 0.18 2.50
CA GLY A 137 12.18 -0.79 1.67
C GLY A 137 11.93 -2.10 2.41
N LEU A 138 12.07 -3.23 1.72
CA LEU A 138 11.70 -4.53 2.28
C LEU A 138 12.57 -4.95 3.48
N ALA A 139 13.72 -4.30 3.72
CA ALA A 139 14.54 -4.54 4.91
C ALA A 139 13.90 -3.94 6.17
N SER A 140 13.18 -2.82 6.03
CA SER A 140 12.48 -2.14 7.13
C SER A 140 11.09 -2.72 7.37
N GLY A 141 10.41 -3.23 6.36
CA GLY A 141 9.07 -3.79 6.51
C GLY A 141 8.39 -4.00 5.15
N PHE A 142 7.26 -4.67 5.18
CA PHE A 142 6.43 -4.85 3.99
C PHE A 142 4.97 -5.00 4.39
N MET A 143 4.11 -4.33 3.63
CA MET A 143 2.68 -4.59 3.60
C MET A 143 2.31 -4.76 2.14
N GLU A 144 1.26 -5.54 1.90
CA GLU A 144 0.81 -5.87 0.55
C GLU A 144 0.48 -4.62 -0.29
N PRO A 145 0.65 -4.68 -1.63
CA PRO A 145 0.62 -3.49 -2.48
C PRO A 145 -0.80 -3.05 -2.87
N LEU A 146 -1.81 -3.27 -2.02
CA LEU A 146 -3.21 -2.96 -2.34
C LEU A 146 -3.42 -1.46 -2.60
N GLU A 147 -2.68 -0.61 -1.88
CA GLU A 147 -2.69 0.85 -2.02
C GLU A 147 -1.35 1.42 -2.53
N SER A 148 -0.57 0.62 -3.26
CA SER A 148 0.68 1.05 -3.94
C SER A 148 1.73 1.75 -3.04
N THR A 149 1.82 1.38 -1.76
CA THR A 149 2.56 2.14 -0.73
C THR A 149 4.07 1.84 -0.64
N SER A 150 4.56 0.75 -1.24
CA SER A 150 5.96 0.30 -1.04
C SER A 150 7.02 1.33 -1.47
N ILE A 151 6.88 1.95 -2.64
CA ILE A 151 7.83 2.96 -3.13
C ILE A 151 7.70 4.25 -2.33
N HIS A 152 6.47 4.64 -1.95
CA HIS A 152 6.23 5.78 -1.08
C HIS A 152 6.98 5.65 0.25
N LEU A 153 6.91 4.48 0.90
CA LEU A 153 7.62 4.24 2.17
C LEU A 153 9.15 4.33 2.01
N VAL A 154 9.70 3.88 0.89
CA VAL A 154 11.12 4.08 0.57
C VAL A 154 11.44 5.57 0.45
N GLN A 155 10.64 6.32 -0.32
CA GLN A 155 10.84 7.76 -0.49
C GLN A 155 10.72 8.53 0.83
N ARG A 156 9.74 8.19 1.68
CA ARG A 156 9.57 8.78 3.01
C ARG A 156 10.79 8.53 3.89
N GLY A 157 11.28 7.30 3.93
CA GLY A 157 12.48 6.95 4.69
C GLY A 157 13.73 7.72 4.21
N ILE A 158 13.92 7.84 2.89
CA ILE A 158 15.01 8.65 2.31
C ILE A 158 14.87 10.12 2.70
N THR A 159 13.67 10.69 2.52
CA THR A 159 13.41 12.12 2.79
C THR A 159 13.67 12.45 4.27
N ARG A 160 13.14 11.63 5.18
CA ARG A 160 13.35 11.80 6.63
C ARG A 160 14.81 11.64 7.01
N LEU A 161 15.53 10.69 6.42
CA LEU A 161 16.96 10.54 6.65
C LEU A 161 17.75 11.76 6.19
N VAL A 162 17.40 12.35 5.03
CA VAL A 162 18.06 13.59 4.56
C VAL A 162 17.74 14.77 5.47
N GLN A 163 16.50 14.91 5.93
CA GLN A 163 16.09 15.96 6.87
C GLN A 163 16.79 15.85 8.23
N MET A 164 17.14 14.63 8.64
CA MET A 164 17.79 14.32 9.92
C MET A 164 19.23 13.83 9.74
N PHE A 165 19.88 14.24 8.65
CA PHE A 165 21.16 13.66 8.25
C PHE A 165 22.24 13.91 9.33
N PRO A 166 22.97 12.88 9.80
CA PRO A 166 23.84 13.00 10.96
C PRO A 166 25.25 13.48 10.57
N ASP A 167 25.35 14.69 10.02
CA ASP A 167 26.62 15.27 9.52
C ASP A 167 27.75 15.33 10.57
N LYS A 168 27.39 15.56 11.83
CA LYS A 168 28.30 15.61 13.00
C LYS A 168 28.18 14.39 13.90
N GLY A 169 27.79 13.26 13.31
CA GLY A 169 27.59 12.01 14.00
C GLY A 169 26.16 11.79 14.48
N ILE A 170 25.84 10.53 14.77
CA ILE A 170 24.49 10.07 15.09
C ILE A 170 24.12 10.49 16.52
N ARG A 171 22.95 11.11 16.67
CA ARG A 171 22.41 11.55 17.96
C ARG A 171 21.06 10.88 18.20
N GLU A 172 20.89 10.30 19.38
CA GLU A 172 19.68 9.55 19.73
C GLU A 172 18.36 10.34 19.55
N PRO A 173 18.27 11.66 19.82
CA PRO A 173 17.03 12.39 19.56
C PRO A 173 16.58 12.35 18.09
N ALA A 174 17.50 12.48 17.14
CA ALA A 174 17.18 12.39 15.71
C ALA A 174 16.78 10.97 15.32
N VAL A 175 17.43 9.95 15.89
CA VAL A 175 17.07 8.53 15.70
C VAL A 175 15.68 8.24 16.26
N ALA A 176 15.34 8.78 17.43
CA ALA A 176 14.03 8.62 18.05
C ALA A 176 12.93 9.26 17.20
N GLU A 177 13.15 10.50 16.77
CA GLU A 177 12.21 11.23 15.91
C GLU A 177 11.98 10.53 14.56
N PHE A 178 13.05 10.06 13.92
CA PHE A 178 12.95 9.28 12.69
C PHE A 178 12.09 8.02 12.88
N ASN A 179 12.33 7.26 13.95
CA ASN A 179 11.59 6.03 14.21
C ASN A 179 10.12 6.32 14.57
N ALA A 180 9.82 7.33 15.37
CA ALA A 180 8.46 7.72 15.70
C ALA A 180 7.68 8.13 14.43
N SER A 181 8.27 9.00 13.61
CA SER A 181 7.69 9.42 12.34
C SER A 181 7.45 8.25 11.36
N MET A 182 8.36 7.28 11.30
CA MET A 182 8.18 6.08 10.47
C MET A 182 7.08 5.15 11.02
N GLN A 183 7.02 5.01 12.34
CA GLN A 183 6.00 4.21 13.01
C GLN A 183 4.59 4.75 12.73
N ASP A 184 4.38 6.05 12.92
CA ASP A 184 3.09 6.71 12.68
C ASP A 184 2.61 6.52 11.23
N GLU A 185 3.52 6.65 10.26
CA GLU A 185 3.20 6.44 8.84
C GLU A 185 2.79 4.99 8.55
N ILE A 186 3.51 4.02 9.14
CA ILE A 186 3.23 2.60 8.90
C ILE A 186 1.95 2.17 9.59
N ASP A 187 1.69 2.63 10.82
CA ASP A 187 0.46 2.33 11.52
C ASP A 187 -0.75 2.91 10.76
N SER A 188 -0.64 4.13 10.25
CA SER A 188 -1.67 4.73 9.39
C SER A 188 -1.92 3.90 8.12
N ILE A 189 -0.87 3.45 7.43
CA ILE A 189 -1.00 2.63 6.23
C ILE A 189 -1.58 1.25 6.56
N ARG A 190 -1.12 0.62 7.64
CA ARG A 190 -1.64 -0.67 8.11
C ARG A 190 -3.14 -0.56 8.34
N ASP A 191 -3.59 0.44 9.10
CA ASP A 191 -5.00 0.62 9.43
C ASP A 191 -5.85 0.83 8.17
N PHE A 192 -5.34 1.57 7.18
CA PHE A 192 -6.00 1.74 5.89
C PHE A 192 -6.13 0.40 5.13
N LEU A 193 -5.05 -0.40 5.07
CA LEU A 193 -5.07 -1.71 4.43
C LEU A 193 -6.00 -2.70 5.15
N VAL A 194 -5.97 -2.73 6.48
CA VAL A 194 -6.84 -3.58 7.31
C VAL A 194 -8.31 -3.23 7.08
N PHE A 195 -8.65 -1.96 6.86
CA PHE A 195 -10.02 -1.54 6.53
C PHE A 195 -10.57 -2.28 5.29
N HIS A 196 -9.75 -2.40 4.23
CA HIS A 196 -10.19 -3.08 2.99
C HIS A 196 -10.67 -4.51 3.24
N TYR A 197 -10.02 -5.21 4.16
CA TYR A 197 -10.36 -6.58 4.53
C TYR A 197 -11.53 -6.65 5.52
N HIS A 198 -11.53 -5.78 6.53
CA HIS A 198 -12.45 -5.87 7.66
C HIS A 198 -13.86 -5.37 7.34
N VAL A 199 -13.98 -4.21 6.68
CA VAL A 199 -15.29 -3.58 6.39
C VAL A 199 -15.83 -4.11 5.08
N THR A 200 -16.35 -5.33 5.10
CA THR A 200 -16.81 -6.01 3.87
C THR A 200 -18.19 -6.64 4.05
N GLY A 201 -18.99 -6.63 2.98
CA GLY A 201 -20.23 -7.41 2.89
C GLY A 201 -19.99 -8.89 2.61
N ARG A 202 -18.75 -9.29 2.28
CA ARG A 202 -18.42 -10.67 1.92
C ARG A 202 -18.41 -11.60 3.14
N SER A 203 -19.02 -12.76 2.99
CA SER A 203 -18.95 -13.89 3.94
C SER A 203 -19.01 -15.24 3.24
N ASP A 204 -18.84 -15.22 1.92
CA ASP A 204 -18.96 -16.35 1.01
C ASP A 204 -17.86 -17.40 1.24
N THR A 205 -16.66 -16.99 1.68
CA THR A 205 -15.52 -17.90 1.91
C THR A 205 -15.02 -17.87 3.36
N PRO A 206 -14.28 -18.91 3.82
CA PRO A 206 -13.63 -18.90 5.12
C PRO A 206 -12.71 -17.68 5.32
N PHE A 207 -11.98 -17.30 4.27
CA PHE A 207 -11.10 -16.12 4.28
C PHE A 207 -11.86 -14.83 4.58
N TRP A 208 -12.94 -14.55 3.86
CA TRP A 208 -13.72 -13.32 4.10
C TRP A 208 -14.46 -13.34 5.43
N ARG A 209 -14.91 -14.52 5.89
CA ARG A 209 -15.48 -14.67 7.24
C ARG A 209 -14.44 -14.36 8.32
N GLN A 210 -13.20 -14.81 8.17
CA GLN A 210 -12.12 -14.43 9.08
C GLN A 210 -11.87 -12.92 9.04
N CYS A 211 -11.68 -12.33 7.85
CA CYS A 211 -11.34 -10.91 7.70
C CYS A 211 -12.37 -9.99 8.36
N ARG A 212 -13.66 -10.26 8.20
CA ARG A 212 -14.73 -9.43 8.76
C ARG A 212 -14.92 -9.57 10.28
N THR A 213 -14.34 -10.60 10.91
CA THR A 213 -14.46 -10.85 12.36
C THR A 213 -13.13 -10.79 13.10
N MET A 214 -12.02 -10.52 12.41
CA MET A 214 -10.71 -10.40 13.05
C MET A 214 -10.65 -9.18 13.96
N ASP A 215 -9.84 -9.27 15.01
CA ASP A 215 -9.51 -8.11 15.83
C ASP A 215 -8.76 -7.08 15.00
N ILE A 216 -9.07 -5.80 15.24
CA ILE A 216 -8.46 -4.68 14.54
C ILE A 216 -7.89 -3.66 15.53
N PRO A 217 -6.90 -2.85 15.15
CA PRO A 217 -6.34 -1.82 16.02
C PRO A 217 -7.40 -0.84 16.55
N ASP A 218 -7.22 -0.38 17.79
CA ASP A 218 -8.12 0.60 18.42
C ASP A 218 -8.24 1.90 17.61
N SER A 219 -7.15 2.33 16.98
CA SER A 219 -7.09 3.47 16.08
C SER A 219 -8.04 3.33 14.89
N LEU A 220 -8.07 2.14 14.27
CA LEU A 220 -8.99 1.84 13.17
C LEU A 220 -10.43 1.71 13.68
N THR A 221 -10.65 1.04 14.81
CA THR A 221 -11.97 0.93 15.45
C THR A 221 -12.57 2.30 15.71
N HIS A 222 -11.80 3.20 16.32
CA HIS A 222 -12.23 4.57 16.58
C HIS A 222 -12.63 5.29 15.28
N ARG A 223 -11.80 5.19 14.23
CA ARG A 223 -12.06 5.83 12.94
C ARG A 223 -13.34 5.32 12.28
N ILE A 224 -13.55 4.00 12.28
CA ILE A 224 -14.77 3.37 11.75
C ILE A 224 -16.01 3.87 12.50
N GLN A 225 -15.97 3.88 13.84
CA GLN A 225 -17.12 4.30 14.66
C GLN A 225 -17.41 5.79 14.51
N LEU A 226 -16.37 6.64 14.45
CA LEU A 226 -16.53 8.07 14.24
C LEU A 226 -17.27 8.36 12.93
N PHE A 227 -16.86 7.69 11.83
CA PHE A 227 -17.53 7.87 10.55
C PHE A 227 -18.93 7.28 10.56
N ARG A 228 -19.09 6.03 11.02
CA ARG A 228 -20.40 5.36 11.08
C ARG A 228 -21.42 6.17 11.87
N GLN A 229 -21.08 6.63 13.06
CA GLN A 229 -22.06 7.27 13.94
C GLN A 229 -22.29 8.74 13.60
N THR A 230 -21.31 9.43 12.99
CA THR A 230 -21.36 10.90 12.87
C THR A 230 -21.08 11.46 11.48
N GLY A 231 -20.68 10.64 10.51
CA GLY A 231 -20.25 11.08 9.18
C GLY A 231 -18.94 11.87 9.18
N ARG A 232 -18.23 11.95 10.32
CA ARG A 232 -16.97 12.68 10.44
C ARG A 232 -15.78 11.76 10.18
N ILE A 233 -14.71 12.35 9.66
CA ILE A 233 -13.42 11.69 9.48
C ILE A 233 -12.44 12.29 10.49
N ALA A 234 -11.66 11.43 11.14
CA ALA A 234 -10.58 11.87 12.00
C ALA A 234 -9.53 12.63 11.16
N TRP A 235 -9.23 13.86 11.53
CA TRP A 235 -8.22 14.66 10.83
C TRP A 235 -6.84 14.40 11.42
N ASN A 236 -5.91 13.98 10.58
CA ASN A 236 -4.50 13.86 10.92
C ASN A 236 -3.66 14.38 9.73
N PRO A 237 -3.07 15.57 9.83
CA PRO A 237 -2.37 16.21 8.71
C PRO A 237 -1.09 15.48 8.28
N GLY A 238 -0.55 14.59 9.10
CA GLY A 238 0.65 13.81 8.79
C GLY A 238 0.40 12.53 7.98
N GLU A 239 -0.85 12.09 7.85
CA GLU A 239 -1.19 10.80 7.22
C GLU A 239 -1.07 10.83 5.70
N LEU A 240 -0.66 9.70 5.13
CA LEU A 240 -0.66 9.48 3.69
C LEU A 240 -2.09 9.57 3.12
N PHE A 241 -3.03 8.90 3.78
CA PHE A 241 -4.41 8.82 3.34
C PHE A 241 -5.25 9.91 4.00
N GLY A 242 -5.39 11.04 3.30
CA GLY A 242 -6.21 12.16 3.73
C GLY A 242 -7.72 11.86 3.73
N THR A 243 -8.51 12.87 4.13
CA THR A 243 -9.97 12.78 4.28
C THR A 243 -10.68 12.15 3.08
N THR A 244 -10.32 12.58 1.86
CA THR A 244 -10.97 12.10 0.63
C THR A 244 -10.83 10.59 0.44
N PHE A 245 -9.65 10.02 0.71
CA PHE A 245 -9.39 8.59 0.57
C PHE A 245 -10.25 7.77 1.54
N TRP A 246 -10.32 8.20 2.81
CA TRP A 246 -11.17 7.53 3.79
C TRP A 246 -12.67 7.62 3.45
N VAL A 247 -13.17 8.78 3.00
CA VAL A 247 -14.57 8.91 2.57
C VAL A 247 -14.88 7.99 1.40
N GLN A 248 -14.03 7.97 0.37
CA GLN A 248 -14.21 7.10 -0.80
C GLN A 248 -14.19 5.63 -0.42
N LEU A 249 -13.23 5.22 0.41
CA LEU A 249 -13.08 3.84 0.84
C LEU A 249 -14.27 3.38 1.69
N MET A 250 -14.64 4.19 2.69
CA MET A 250 -15.72 3.85 3.61
C MET A 250 -17.06 3.74 2.90
N LEU A 251 -17.44 4.76 2.12
CA LEU A 251 -18.69 4.73 1.35
C LEU A 251 -18.64 3.64 0.28
N GLY A 252 -17.51 3.47 -0.41
CA GLY A 252 -17.32 2.47 -1.46
C GLY A 252 -17.46 1.03 -0.96
N GLN A 253 -17.10 0.78 0.31
CA GLN A 253 -17.30 -0.52 0.97
C GLN A 253 -18.61 -0.62 1.76
N GLY A 254 -19.54 0.32 1.56
CA GLY A 254 -20.90 0.26 2.11
C GLY A 254 -21.02 0.70 3.57
N LEU A 255 -20.00 1.34 4.14
CA LEU A 255 -20.11 1.97 5.46
C LEU A 255 -20.89 3.29 5.30
N ILE A 256 -22.19 3.25 5.57
CA ILE A 256 -23.06 4.43 5.47
C ILE A 256 -23.14 5.12 6.84
N PRO A 257 -22.89 6.45 6.93
CA PRO A 257 -23.00 7.16 8.20
C PRO A 257 -24.47 7.34 8.63
N GLU A 258 -24.72 7.22 9.93
CA GLU A 258 -26.02 7.41 10.58
C GLU A 258 -26.44 8.88 10.67
N GLN A 259 -25.45 9.78 10.66
CA GLN A 259 -25.65 11.22 10.74
C GLN A 259 -24.72 11.95 9.77
N HIS A 260 -25.09 13.18 9.43
CA HIS A 260 -24.28 14.12 8.65
C HIS A 260 -24.16 15.46 9.39
N HIS A 261 -23.24 16.31 8.93
CA HIS A 261 -23.06 17.63 9.54
C HIS A 261 -24.33 18.50 9.36
N PRO A 262 -24.88 19.11 10.44
CA PRO A 262 -26.15 19.85 10.37
C PRO A 262 -26.16 21.05 9.41
N VAL A 263 -24.99 21.57 9.03
CA VAL A 263 -24.87 22.65 8.03
C VAL A 263 -25.57 22.31 6.72
N VAL A 264 -25.63 21.03 6.34
CA VAL A 264 -26.31 20.58 5.11
C VAL A 264 -27.82 20.86 5.18
N ASN A 265 -28.40 20.90 6.38
CA ASN A 265 -29.83 21.19 6.57
C ASN A 265 -30.18 22.67 6.35
N ALA A 266 -29.18 23.55 6.16
CA ALA A 266 -29.41 24.94 5.76
C ALA A 266 -29.82 25.07 4.28
N MET A 267 -29.60 24.02 3.47
CA MET A 267 -30.03 23.98 2.07
C MET A 267 -31.36 23.24 1.93
N SER A 268 -32.27 23.78 1.12
CA SER A 268 -33.43 23.02 0.63
C SER A 268 -32.98 21.86 -0.28
N LYS A 269 -33.86 20.87 -0.49
CA LYS A 269 -33.58 19.74 -1.38
C LYS A 269 -33.25 20.19 -2.81
N ASP A 270 -33.92 21.22 -3.29
CA ASP A 270 -33.70 21.76 -4.64
C ASP A 270 -32.34 22.46 -4.75
N GLU A 271 -31.95 23.22 -3.73
CA GLU A 271 -30.62 23.85 -3.67
C GLU A 271 -29.51 22.81 -3.60
N LEU A 272 -29.66 21.78 -2.76
CA LEU A 272 -28.69 20.69 -2.66
C LEU A 272 -28.59 19.92 -3.98
N GLY A 273 -29.72 19.64 -4.63
CA GLY A 273 -29.75 18.98 -5.93
C GLY A 273 -29.03 19.78 -7.01
N LYS A 274 -29.27 21.10 -7.08
CA LYS A 274 -28.56 22.00 -7.99
C LYS A 274 -27.06 22.06 -7.70
N PHE A 275 -26.69 22.19 -6.43
CA PHE A 275 -25.28 22.22 -6.01
C PHE A 275 -24.52 20.97 -6.48
N LEU A 276 -25.08 19.78 -6.27
CA LEU A 276 -24.45 18.53 -6.71
C LEU A 276 -24.44 18.37 -8.23
N ALA A 277 -25.53 18.77 -8.91
CA ALA A 277 -25.60 18.73 -10.37
C ALA A 277 -24.58 19.67 -11.04
N ASP A 278 -24.36 20.85 -10.45
CA ASP A 278 -23.35 21.79 -10.94
C ASP A 278 -21.93 21.24 -10.77
N ILE A 279 -21.62 20.56 -9.66
CA ILE A 279 -20.34 19.87 -9.48
C ILE A 279 -20.18 18.78 -10.54
N HIS A 280 -21.19 17.94 -10.74
CA HIS A 280 -21.16 16.86 -11.73
C HIS A 280 -20.90 17.39 -13.14
N ARG A 281 -21.68 18.39 -13.57
CA ARG A 281 -21.55 19.03 -14.88
C ARG A 281 -20.15 19.62 -15.07
N GLN A 282 -19.61 20.31 -14.06
CA GLN A 282 -18.25 20.85 -14.14
C GLN A 282 -17.20 19.75 -14.31
N VAL A 283 -17.34 18.61 -13.63
CA VAL A 283 -16.43 17.48 -13.78
C VAL A 283 -16.54 16.88 -15.19
N GLU A 284 -17.75 16.66 -15.70
CA GLU A 284 -17.98 16.15 -17.07
C GLU A 284 -17.37 17.07 -18.12
N GLU A 285 -17.64 18.38 -18.05
CA GLU A 285 -17.10 19.38 -18.99
C GLU A 285 -15.57 19.41 -19.00
N GLN A 286 -14.91 19.10 -17.87
CA GLN A 286 -13.44 19.00 -17.82
C GLN A 286 -12.94 17.68 -18.39
N VAL A 287 -13.57 16.56 -18.03
CA VAL A 287 -13.17 15.21 -18.48
C VAL A 287 -13.33 15.08 -20.00
N ASP A 288 -14.39 15.63 -20.58
CA ASP A 288 -14.66 15.60 -22.03
C ASP A 288 -13.59 16.31 -22.87
N ARG A 289 -12.77 17.18 -22.25
CA ARG A 289 -11.68 17.90 -22.91
C ARG A 289 -10.33 17.18 -22.82
N LEU A 290 -10.23 16.14 -21.99
CA LEU A 290 -8.99 15.40 -21.81
C LEU A 290 -8.81 14.38 -22.93
N PRO A 291 -7.58 14.20 -23.45
CA PRO A 291 -7.32 13.14 -24.40
C PRO A 291 -7.41 11.77 -23.72
N ASP A 292 -7.65 10.74 -24.52
CA ASP A 292 -7.51 9.36 -24.04
C ASP A 292 -6.09 9.12 -23.52
N HIS A 293 -5.96 8.25 -22.52
CA HIS A 293 -4.68 7.98 -21.87
C HIS A 293 -3.57 7.57 -22.86
N GLN A 294 -3.90 6.75 -23.86
CA GLN A 294 -2.95 6.33 -24.89
C GLN A 294 -2.51 7.52 -25.77
N GLN A 295 -3.45 8.38 -26.17
CA GLN A 295 -3.14 9.57 -26.98
C GLN A 295 -2.20 10.52 -26.22
N PHE A 296 -2.43 10.72 -24.93
CA PHE A 296 -1.55 11.53 -24.08
C PHE A 296 -0.12 10.97 -24.02
N ILE A 297 0.02 9.66 -23.80
CA ILE A 297 1.34 9.01 -23.75
C ILE A 297 2.07 9.14 -25.07
N ASP A 298 1.40 8.87 -26.19
CA ASP A 298 1.98 8.96 -27.53
C ASP A 298 2.51 10.37 -27.83
N GLY A 299 1.83 11.41 -27.34
CA GLY A 299 2.24 12.81 -27.52
C GLY A 299 3.27 13.34 -26.51
N TYR A 300 3.37 12.74 -25.32
CA TYR A 300 4.16 13.32 -24.21
C TYR A 300 5.37 12.47 -23.79
N CYS A 301 5.20 11.16 -23.62
CA CYS A 301 6.19 10.31 -22.93
C CYS A 301 6.30 8.89 -23.48
N LYS A 302 6.10 8.72 -24.79
CA LYS A 302 6.21 7.43 -25.46
C LYS A 302 7.56 6.76 -25.23
N ALA A 303 7.54 5.60 -24.60
CA ALA A 303 8.71 4.79 -24.35
C ALA A 303 9.15 4.07 -25.65
N PRO A 304 10.47 3.91 -25.88
CA PRO A 304 10.96 3.10 -26.99
C PRO A 304 10.44 1.65 -26.86
N PRO A 305 10.26 0.93 -27.98
CA PRO A 305 9.92 -0.49 -27.96
C PRO A 305 10.93 -1.30 -27.12
N VAL A 306 10.44 -2.32 -26.41
CA VAL A 306 11.24 -3.23 -25.57
C VAL A 306 11.52 -4.53 -26.31
#